data_AF-A0A8J3ZY10-F1
#
_entry.id   AF-A0A8J3ZY10-F1
#
_cell.length_a   1.000
_cell.length_b   1.000
_cell.length_c   1.000
_cell.angle_alpha   90.00
_cell.angle_beta   90.00
_cell.angle_gamma   90.00
#
_symmetry.space_group_name_H-M   'P 1'
#
loop_
_entity.id
_entity.type
_entity.pdbx_description
1 polymer ?
#
loop_
_entity_poly.entity_id
_entity_poly.type
_entity_poly.pdbx_seq_one_letter_code
_entity_poly.pdbx_strand_id
1 'polypeptide(L)'
;MPARITVYCRDADVRPDPAAMLRELRDADLMTLAEVLDLPEGEEAAVEAMWPHLRIDRAGDTVEVHWRPGGRPIQLDAVHGEEAAAYRTALLEEELPPADGPGARRVVAHLREVRSIVFLEMGLADSNHLAATIGEVLAFHLAEAGDGLVWFYHRDWAAPDARATTLWTTA
;
A
#
# COMPACT_ATOMS: atom_id res chain seq x y z
N MET A 1 -16.46 4.61 -4.93
CA MET A 1 -15.67 4.23 -3.74
C MET A 1 -14.21 4.54 -4.01
N PRO A 2 -13.40 4.94 -3.02
CA PRO A 2 -11.94 4.98 -3.18
C PRO A 2 -11.36 3.56 -3.28
N ALA A 3 -10.20 3.42 -3.90
CA ALA A 3 -9.39 2.20 -3.80
C ALA A 3 -8.39 2.37 -2.65
N ARG A 4 -8.13 1.29 -1.90
CA ARG A 4 -7.29 1.32 -0.70
C ARG A 4 -6.30 0.16 -0.67
N ILE A 5 -5.04 0.48 -0.49
CA ILE A 5 -4.01 -0.50 -0.11
C ILE A 5 -3.82 -0.37 1.41
N THR A 6 -3.78 -1.49 2.12
CA THR A 6 -3.62 -1.47 3.58
C THR A 6 -2.36 -2.24 3.97
N VAL A 7 -1.51 -1.61 4.78
CA VAL A 7 -0.29 -2.22 5.29
C VAL A 7 -0.46 -2.54 6.77
N TYR A 8 -0.31 -3.81 7.12
CA TYR A 8 -0.48 -4.31 8.48
C TYR A 8 0.89 -4.59 9.10
N CYS A 9 1.34 -3.73 10.00
CA CYS A 9 2.70 -3.74 10.55
C CYS A 9 2.75 -4.30 11.97
N ARG A 10 3.76 -5.10 12.29
CA ARG A 10 4.02 -5.59 13.66
C ARG A 10 4.75 -4.57 14.52
N ASP A 11 5.50 -3.67 13.90
CA ASP A 11 6.06 -2.51 14.59
C ASP A 11 4.94 -1.52 14.98
N ALA A 12 5.03 -0.97 16.19
CA ALA A 12 4.04 -0.08 16.81
C ALA A 12 4.20 1.39 16.39
N ASP A 13 5.33 1.78 15.79
CA ASP A 13 5.67 3.18 15.52
C ASP A 13 5.91 3.48 14.03
N VAL A 14 5.35 2.66 13.13
CA VAL A 14 5.48 2.86 11.68
C VAL A 14 4.78 4.14 11.26
N ARG A 15 5.54 5.15 10.84
CA ARG A 15 5.00 6.41 10.35
C ARG A 15 5.46 6.68 8.93
N PRO A 16 4.55 7.13 8.04
CA PRO A 16 4.94 7.63 6.73
C PRO A 16 5.95 8.79 6.88
N ASP A 17 7.16 8.58 6.35
CA ASP A 17 8.21 9.60 6.26
C ASP A 17 8.26 10.10 4.80
N PRO A 18 7.78 11.34 4.53
CA PRO A 18 7.78 11.90 3.19
C PRO A 18 9.15 11.87 2.49
N ALA A 19 10.25 12.07 3.23
CA ALA A 19 11.57 12.14 2.64
C ALA A 19 12.09 10.74 2.26
N ALA A 20 11.87 9.74 3.12
CA ALA A 20 12.22 8.35 2.82
C ALA A 20 11.37 7.80 1.66
N MET A 21 10.07 8.05 1.69
CA MET A 21 9.14 7.63 0.64
C MET A 21 9.46 8.28 -0.72
N LEU A 22 9.82 9.56 -0.74
CA LEU A 22 10.19 10.23 -1.99
C LEU A 22 11.50 9.65 -2.55
N ARG A 23 12.45 9.30 -1.68
CA ARG A 23 13.68 8.63 -2.08
C ARG A 23 13.39 7.26 -2.67
N GLU A 24 12.56 6.47 -1.98
CA GLU A 24 12.12 5.16 -2.46
C GLU A 24 11.51 5.25 -3.86
N LEU A 25 10.58 6.19 -4.10
CA LEU A 25 9.96 6.34 -5.42
C LEU A 25 10.97 6.73 -6.50
N ARG A 26 12.01 7.50 -6.16
CA ARG A 26 13.06 7.88 -7.12
C ARG A 26 14.04 6.74 -7.42
N ASP A 27 14.27 5.87 -6.44
CA ASP A 27 15.16 4.73 -6.56
C ASP A 27 14.45 3.52 -7.19
N ALA A 28 13.11 3.49 -7.14
CA ALA A 28 12.28 2.46 -7.74
C ALA A 28 12.30 2.53 -9.28
N ASP A 29 12.43 1.36 -9.90
CA ASP A 29 12.23 1.20 -11.34
C ASP A 29 10.73 1.18 -11.68
N LEU A 30 10.12 2.36 -11.64
CA LEU A 30 8.69 2.55 -11.90
C LEU A 30 8.30 2.17 -13.33
N MET A 31 9.24 2.22 -14.28
CA MET A 31 9.02 1.81 -15.66
C MET A 31 8.79 0.30 -15.74
N THR A 32 9.74 -0.48 -15.22
CA THR A 32 9.62 -1.94 -15.18
C THR A 32 8.40 -2.38 -14.38
N LEU A 33 8.06 -1.69 -13.28
CA LEU A 33 6.88 -2.01 -12.48
C LEU A 33 5.56 -1.69 -13.21
N ALA A 34 5.50 -0.59 -13.96
CA ALA A 34 4.34 -0.26 -14.79
C ALA A 34 4.11 -1.31 -15.90
N GLU A 35 5.17 -1.82 -16.51
CA GLU A 35 5.09 -2.89 -17.51
C GLU A 35 4.56 -4.20 -16.90
N VAL A 36 5.04 -4.59 -15.71
CA VAL A 36 4.62 -5.81 -15.03
C VAL A 36 3.13 -5.77 -14.64
N LEU A 37 2.60 -4.58 -14.33
CA LEU A 37 1.21 -4.38 -13.96
C LEU A 37 0.26 -4.26 -15.17
N ASP A 38 0.75 -4.43 -16.40
CA ASP A 38 -0.02 -4.34 -17.65
C ASP A 38 -0.83 -3.04 -17.74
N LEU A 39 -0.22 -1.92 -17.33
CA LEU A 39 -0.88 -0.63 -17.38
C LEU A 39 -1.16 -0.21 -18.85
N PRO A 40 -2.23 0.56 -19.12
CA PRO A 40 -2.63 0.88 -20.49
C PRO A 40 -1.54 1.58 -21.32
N GLU A 41 -1.61 1.40 -22.65
CA GLU A 41 -0.69 2.01 -23.61
C GLU A 41 -0.54 3.52 -23.39
N GLY A 42 0.70 4.00 -23.18
CA GLY A 42 1.02 5.39 -22.89
C GLY A 42 1.50 5.68 -21.46
N GLU A 43 1.54 4.66 -20.58
CA GLU A 43 1.99 4.84 -19.19
C GLU A 43 3.49 5.12 -19.05
N GLU A 44 4.33 4.73 -20.01
CA GLU A 44 5.73 5.18 -20.09
C GLU A 44 5.81 6.73 -20.07
N ALA A 45 4.99 7.37 -20.90
CA ALA A 45 4.90 8.83 -20.95
C ALA A 45 4.27 9.40 -19.66
N ALA A 46 3.41 8.64 -18.97
CA ALA A 46 2.86 9.03 -17.69
C ALA A 46 3.91 8.99 -16.56
N VAL A 47 4.79 7.98 -16.53
CA VAL A 47 5.92 7.91 -15.60
C VAL A 47 6.84 9.11 -15.82
N GLU A 48 7.21 9.40 -17.06
CA GLU A 48 8.05 10.57 -17.38
C GLU A 48 7.37 11.89 -16.99
N ALA A 49 6.08 12.04 -17.32
CA ALA A 49 5.31 13.25 -17.02
C ALA A 49 5.05 13.46 -15.53
N MET A 50 5.14 12.42 -14.70
CA MET A 50 4.95 12.53 -13.25
C MET A 50 6.09 13.27 -12.56
N TRP A 51 7.34 13.07 -12.98
CA TRP A 51 8.51 13.52 -12.22
C TRP A 51 8.52 15.01 -11.86
N PRO A 52 8.14 15.94 -12.77
CA PRO A 52 8.05 17.37 -12.44
C PRO A 52 7.00 17.70 -11.39
N HIS A 53 6.03 16.82 -11.19
CA HIS A 53 4.90 17.00 -10.27
C HIS A 53 5.02 16.15 -9.00
N LEU A 54 5.96 15.20 -8.97
CA LEU A 54 6.14 14.29 -7.85
C LEU A 54 6.59 15.05 -6.59
N ARG A 55 5.71 15.07 -5.60
CA ARG A 55 6.00 15.57 -4.24
C ARG A 55 5.26 14.73 -3.21
N ILE A 56 5.87 14.58 -2.05
CA ILE A 56 5.27 13.94 -0.89
C ILE A 56 5.31 14.95 0.23
N ASP A 57 4.14 15.34 0.73
CA ASP A 57 4.00 16.41 1.71
C ASP A 57 3.14 15.94 2.87
N ARG A 58 3.40 16.48 4.06
CA ARG A 58 2.54 16.25 5.22
C ARG A 58 1.38 17.25 5.19
N ALA A 59 0.14 16.75 5.32
CA ALA A 59 -1.08 17.54 5.33
C ALA A 59 -1.87 17.27 6.63
N GLY A 60 -1.49 17.96 7.71
CA GLY A 60 -1.99 17.64 9.04
C GLY A 60 -1.44 16.30 9.52
N ASP A 61 -2.33 15.37 9.84
CA ASP A 61 -1.97 14.02 10.32
C ASP A 61 -1.72 13.02 9.18
N THR A 62 -2.09 13.38 7.95
CA THR A 62 -1.89 12.54 6.77
C THR A 62 -0.62 12.92 6.00
N VAL A 63 -0.14 12.00 5.18
CA VAL A 63 0.86 12.25 4.15
C VAL A 63 0.20 12.15 2.79
N GLU A 64 0.46 13.12 1.92
CA GLU A 64 -0.11 13.17 0.58
C GLU A 64 0.97 13.00 -0.47
N VAL A 65 0.75 12.09 -1.41
CA VAL A 65 1.60 11.90 -2.58
C VAL A 65 0.89 12.50 -3.79
N HIS A 66 1.52 13.51 -4.38
CA HIS A 66 1.03 14.19 -5.57
C HIS A 66 1.95 13.83 -6.73
N TRP A 67 1.40 13.38 -7.86
CA TRP A 67 2.17 12.96 -9.04
C TRP A 67 1.66 13.55 -10.37
N ARG A 68 0.56 14.31 -10.33
CA ARG A 68 -0.01 14.99 -11.51
C ARG A 68 -0.70 16.30 -11.12
N PRO A 69 -0.79 17.28 -12.04
CA PRO A 69 -1.37 18.58 -11.74
C PRO A 69 -2.89 18.47 -11.53
N GLY A 70 -3.39 19.01 -10.42
CA GLY A 70 -4.83 19.08 -10.11
C GLY A 70 -5.49 17.72 -9.83
N GLY A 71 -4.72 16.63 -9.76
CA GLY A 71 -5.22 15.31 -9.39
C GLY A 71 -5.47 15.16 -7.90
N ARG A 72 -6.33 14.21 -7.51
CA ARG A 72 -6.45 13.77 -6.12
C ARG A 72 -5.15 13.07 -5.71
N PRO A 73 -4.51 13.43 -4.58
CA PRO A 73 -3.33 12.73 -4.10
C PRO A 73 -3.66 11.33 -3.57
N ILE A 74 -2.62 10.49 -3.42
CA ILE A 74 -2.70 9.29 -2.59
C ILE A 74 -2.56 9.80 -1.16
N GLN A 75 -3.54 9.50 -0.33
CA GLN A 75 -3.55 9.91 1.06
C GLN A 75 -3.12 8.74 1.92
N LEU A 76 -2.10 8.96 2.73
CA LEU A 76 -1.58 8.00 3.68
C LEU A 76 -1.96 8.42 5.09
N ASP A 77 -2.58 7.50 5.81
CA ASP A 77 -2.93 7.64 7.22
C ASP A 77 -2.39 6.44 8.00
N ALA A 78 -1.90 6.67 9.21
CA ALA A 78 -1.35 5.63 10.06
C ALA A 78 -2.06 5.63 11.42
N VAL A 79 -2.63 4.47 11.77
CA VAL A 79 -3.29 4.23 13.05
C VAL A 79 -2.49 3.26 13.90
N HIS A 80 -2.54 3.43 15.22
CA HIS A 80 -1.72 2.71 16.17
C HIS A 80 -2.53 2.27 17.40
N GLY A 81 -1.99 1.32 18.17
CA GLY A 81 -2.52 0.98 19.49
C GLY A 81 -3.94 0.41 19.44
N GLU A 82 -4.86 0.97 20.23
CA GLU A 82 -6.24 0.47 20.35
C GLU A 82 -7.03 0.58 19.03
N GLU A 83 -6.77 1.61 18.23
CA GLU A 83 -7.43 1.78 16.94
C GLU A 83 -6.97 0.70 15.95
N ALA A 84 -5.67 0.46 15.84
CA ALA A 84 -5.13 -0.64 15.05
C ALA A 84 -5.63 -2.01 15.54
N ALA A 85 -5.82 -2.17 16.85
CA ALA A 85 -6.39 -3.38 17.44
C ALA A 85 -7.86 -3.59 17.01
N ALA A 86 -8.68 -2.53 17.02
CA ALA A 86 -10.06 -2.60 16.57
C ALA A 86 -10.16 -3.03 15.09
N TYR A 87 -9.35 -2.43 14.22
CA TYR A 87 -9.33 -2.77 12.79
C TYR A 87 -8.94 -4.23 12.54
N ARG A 88 -7.88 -4.74 13.19
CA ARG A 88 -7.49 -6.15 12.97
C ARG A 88 -8.53 -7.13 13.50
N THR A 89 -9.22 -6.81 14.60
CA THR A 89 -10.24 -7.68 15.18
C THR A 89 -11.42 -7.79 14.23
N ALA A 90 -11.92 -6.66 13.74
CA ALA A 90 -12.99 -6.64 12.74
C ALA A 90 -12.61 -7.46 11.49
N LEU A 91 -11.39 -7.27 10.98
CA LEU A 91 -10.88 -8.04 9.83
C LEU A 91 -10.85 -9.55 10.09
N LEU A 92 -10.32 -9.96 11.25
CA LEU A 92 -10.18 -11.38 11.63
C LEU A 92 -11.54 -12.07 11.89
N GLU A 93 -12.54 -11.32 12.35
CA GLU A 93 -13.84 -11.88 12.77
C GLU A 93 -14.90 -11.80 11.68
N GLU A 94 -14.89 -10.75 10.86
CA GLU A 94 -16.02 -10.41 9.99
C GLU A 94 -15.69 -10.47 8.49
N GLU A 95 -14.44 -10.21 8.11
CA GLU A 95 -14.08 -9.99 6.70
C GLU A 95 -13.29 -11.14 6.08
N LEU A 96 -12.44 -11.81 6.86
CA LEU A 96 -11.61 -12.89 6.33
C LEU A 96 -12.39 -14.20 6.20
N PRO A 97 -12.29 -14.90 5.05
CA PRO A 97 -12.82 -16.25 4.92
C PRO A 97 -12.05 -17.22 5.83
N PRO A 98 -12.59 -18.45 6.05
CA PRO A 98 -11.87 -19.49 6.79
C PRO A 98 -10.44 -19.67 6.28
N ALA A 99 -9.49 -19.71 7.21
CA ALA A 99 -8.06 -19.71 6.88
C ALA A 99 -7.56 -21.08 6.45
N ASP A 100 -7.85 -21.46 5.21
CA ASP A 100 -7.42 -22.72 4.61
C ASP A 100 -6.06 -22.58 3.91
N GLY A 101 -5.12 -23.46 4.25
CA GLY A 101 -3.79 -23.52 3.62
C GLY A 101 -2.69 -22.73 4.35
N PRO A 102 -1.45 -22.77 3.83
CA PRO A 102 -0.30 -22.15 4.48
C PRO A 102 -0.31 -20.61 4.40
N GLY A 103 -0.72 -20.04 3.27
CA GLY A 103 -0.79 -18.59 3.06
C GLY A 103 -1.79 -17.90 3.99
N ALA A 104 -3.02 -18.40 4.05
CA ALA A 104 -4.04 -17.90 4.96
C ALA A 104 -3.62 -17.97 6.43
N ARG A 105 -3.00 -19.09 6.84
CA ARG A 105 -2.46 -19.25 8.20
C ARG A 105 -1.34 -18.26 8.52
N ARG A 106 -0.46 -17.96 7.55
CA ARG A 106 0.58 -16.92 7.68
C ARG A 106 -0.05 -15.55 7.90
N VAL A 107 -1.04 -15.17 7.07
CA VAL A 107 -1.76 -13.89 7.19
C VAL A 107 -2.45 -13.76 8.55
N VAL A 108 -3.23 -14.76 8.96
CA VAL A 108 -3.94 -14.73 10.26
C VAL A 108 -2.97 -14.67 11.45
N ALA A 109 -1.86 -15.42 11.40
CA ALA A 109 -0.83 -15.35 12.44
C ALA A 109 -0.22 -13.94 12.51
N HIS A 110 0.12 -13.35 11.36
CA HIS A 110 0.65 -12.00 11.27
C HIS A 110 -0.32 -10.96 11.84
N LEU A 111 -1.59 -11.01 11.45
CA LEU A 111 -2.62 -10.08 11.89
C LEU A 111 -2.79 -10.04 13.41
N ARG A 112 -2.60 -11.16 14.11
CA ARG A 112 -2.66 -11.21 15.58
C ARG A 112 -1.54 -10.43 16.26
N GLU A 113 -0.44 -10.20 15.56
CA GLU A 113 0.74 -9.49 16.06
C GLU A 113 0.82 -8.03 15.62
N VAL A 114 -0.07 -7.58 14.72
CA VAL A 114 -0.11 -6.20 14.21
C VAL A 114 -0.22 -5.20 15.34
N ARG A 115 0.46 -4.06 15.21
CA ARG A 115 0.42 -2.95 16.18
C ARG A 115 0.17 -1.59 15.53
N SER A 116 0.45 -1.49 14.23
CA SER A 116 0.15 -0.31 13.42
C SER A 116 -0.46 -0.72 12.09
N ILE A 117 -1.30 0.13 11.53
CA ILE A 117 -1.87 -0.05 10.20
C ILE A 117 -1.69 1.24 9.43
N VAL A 118 -1.18 1.13 8.20
CA VAL A 118 -1.07 2.27 7.28
C VAL A 118 -2.06 2.08 6.14
N PHE A 119 -2.94 3.05 5.94
CA PHE A 119 -3.90 3.07 4.84
C PHE A 119 -3.38 3.97 3.73
N LEU A 120 -3.37 3.49 2.50
CA LEU A 120 -3.07 4.26 1.30
C LEU A 120 -4.33 4.36 0.45
N GLU A 121 -4.96 5.54 0.44
CA GLU A 121 -6.18 5.79 -0.31
C GLU A 121 -5.95 6.54 -1.61
N MET A 122 -6.56 6.06 -2.69
CA MET A 122 -6.50 6.69 -4.00
C MET A 122 -7.87 6.77 -4.68
N GLY A 123 -7.97 7.58 -5.72
CA GLY A 123 -9.16 7.60 -6.58
C GLY A 123 -9.33 6.27 -7.31
N LEU A 124 -10.56 5.75 -7.43
CA LEU A 124 -10.83 4.50 -8.17
C LEU A 124 -10.45 4.59 -9.64
N ALA A 125 -10.59 5.79 -10.23
CA ALA A 125 -10.16 6.02 -11.60
C ALA A 125 -8.63 5.92 -11.77
N ASP A 126 -7.86 5.97 -10.68
CA ASP A 126 -6.40 5.89 -10.71
C ASP A 126 -5.88 4.54 -10.21
N SER A 127 -6.74 3.65 -9.70
CA SER A 127 -6.33 2.40 -9.05
C SER A 127 -5.90 1.29 -10.01
N ASN A 128 -5.96 1.54 -11.32
CA ASN A 128 -5.47 0.66 -12.39
C ASN A 128 -4.44 1.36 -13.28
N HIS A 129 -3.79 2.40 -12.75
CA HIS A 129 -2.86 3.28 -13.47
C HIS A 129 -1.63 3.55 -12.59
N LEU A 130 -0.79 4.51 -12.98
CA LEU A 130 0.39 4.93 -12.23
C LEU A 130 0.21 5.10 -10.71
N ALA A 131 -0.97 5.48 -10.21
CA ALA A 131 -1.21 5.59 -8.77
C ALA A 131 -1.18 4.23 -8.05
N ALA A 132 -1.56 3.15 -8.73
CA ALA A 132 -1.42 1.79 -8.23
C ALA A 132 0.05 1.41 -8.09
N THR A 133 0.88 1.70 -9.10
CA THR A 133 2.34 1.46 -9.06
C THR A 133 3.01 2.25 -7.94
N ILE A 134 2.70 3.55 -7.82
CA ILE A 134 3.19 4.40 -6.72
C ILE A 134 2.73 3.82 -5.37
N GLY A 135 1.45 3.48 -5.26
CA GLY A 135 0.87 2.91 -4.05
C GLY A 135 1.53 1.60 -3.64
N GLU A 136 1.83 0.72 -4.59
CA GLU A 136 2.51 -0.56 -4.37
C GLU A 136 3.93 -0.37 -3.86
N VAL A 137 4.74 0.48 -4.51
CA VAL A 137 6.11 0.78 -4.09
C VAL A 137 6.12 1.29 -2.65
N LEU A 138 5.25 2.26 -2.35
CA LEU A 138 5.16 2.83 -1.01
C LEU A 138 4.63 1.82 0.02
N ALA A 139 3.65 1.00 -0.35
CA ALA A 139 3.11 -0.02 0.55
C ALA A 139 4.17 -1.06 0.94
N PHE A 140 4.97 -1.53 -0.03
CA PHE A 140 6.05 -2.46 0.28
C PHE A 140 7.19 -1.82 1.08
N HIS A 141 7.56 -0.57 0.78
CA HIS A 141 8.53 0.17 1.59
C HIS A 141 8.08 0.30 3.05
N LEU A 142 6.81 0.64 3.28
CA LEU A 142 6.23 0.71 4.63
C LEU A 142 6.14 -0.66 5.30
N ALA A 143 5.82 -1.70 4.54
CA ALA A 143 5.78 -3.07 5.05
C ALA A 143 7.18 -3.58 5.44
N GLU A 144 8.23 -3.22 4.71
CA GLU A 144 9.61 -3.54 5.08
C GLU A 144 10.04 -2.82 6.36
N ALA A 145 9.74 -1.52 6.45
CA ALA A 145 10.03 -0.73 7.64
C ALA A 145 9.25 -1.23 8.88
N GLY A 146 8.05 -1.77 8.67
CA GLY A 146 7.11 -2.14 9.72
C GLY A 146 7.03 -3.62 10.07
N ASP A 147 7.85 -4.47 9.44
CA ASP A 147 7.71 -5.92 9.48
C ASP A 147 6.25 -6.33 9.23
N GLY A 148 5.77 -5.95 8.04
CA GLY A 148 4.37 -5.90 7.67
C GLY A 148 3.98 -6.75 6.47
N LEU A 149 2.66 -6.90 6.30
CA LEU A 149 2.03 -7.49 5.12
C LEU A 149 1.15 -6.45 4.43
N VAL A 150 1.03 -6.56 3.11
CA VAL A 150 0.22 -5.66 2.28
C VAL A 150 -1.05 -6.38 1.86
N TRP A 151 -2.19 -5.70 2.00
CA TRP A 151 -3.48 -6.14 1.48
C TRP A 151 -3.97 -5.15 0.41
N PHE A 152 -4.08 -5.62 -0.83
CA PHE A 152 -4.53 -4.83 -1.95
C PHE A 152 -6.05 -4.87 -2.10
N TYR A 153 -6.64 -3.79 -2.63
CA TYR A 153 -8.10 -3.64 -2.77
C TYR A 153 -8.77 -4.72 -3.64
N HIS A 154 -8.02 -5.41 -4.50
CA HIS A 154 -8.49 -6.56 -5.27
C HIS A 154 -8.42 -7.89 -4.48
N ARG A 155 -8.25 -7.81 -3.15
CA ARG A 155 -8.30 -8.90 -2.16
C ARG A 155 -7.10 -9.84 -2.11
N ASP A 156 -5.94 -9.36 -2.53
CA ASP A 156 -4.70 -10.14 -2.49
C ASP A 156 -3.78 -9.69 -1.36
N TRP A 157 -3.27 -10.67 -0.62
CA TRP A 157 -2.23 -10.49 0.39
C TRP A 157 -0.86 -10.72 -0.22
N ALA A 158 0.09 -9.83 0.07
CA ALA A 158 1.48 -9.97 -0.34
C ALA A 158 2.43 -9.64 0.81
N ALA A 159 3.67 -10.14 0.69
CA ALA A 159 4.75 -9.80 1.60
C ALA A 159 5.92 -9.16 0.84
N PRO A 160 6.71 -8.29 1.48
CA PRO A 160 7.85 -7.65 0.83
C PRO A 160 8.91 -8.62 0.31
N ASP A 161 9.10 -9.75 0.99
CA ASP A 161 10.04 -10.81 0.59
C ASP A 161 9.57 -11.61 -0.63
N ALA A 162 8.32 -11.39 -1.07
CA ALA A 162 7.69 -12.10 -2.18
C ALA A 162 6.75 -11.18 -2.97
N ARG A 163 7.20 -9.96 -3.33
CA ARG A 163 6.35 -8.92 -3.98
C ARG A 163 5.58 -9.43 -5.19
N ALA A 164 6.20 -10.29 -6.01
CA ALA A 164 5.61 -10.87 -7.22
C ALA A 164 4.69 -12.09 -6.97
N THR A 165 4.37 -12.43 -5.72
CA THR A 165 3.61 -13.63 -5.39
C THR A 165 2.53 -13.33 -4.35
N THR A 166 1.30 -13.65 -4.70
CA THR A 166 0.16 -13.60 -3.78
C THR A 166 0.30 -14.68 -2.71
N LEU A 167 0.29 -14.27 -1.44
CA LEU A 167 0.24 -15.16 -0.28
C LEU A 167 -1.14 -15.81 -0.15
N TRP A 168 -2.19 -15.02 -0.33
CA TRP A 168 -3.56 -15.47 -0.17
C TRP A 168 -4.53 -14.51 -0.87
N THR A 169 -5.47 -15.07 -1.63
CA THR A 169 -6.58 -14.34 -2.24
C THR A 169 -7.84 -14.59 -1.43
N THR A 170 -8.54 -13.53 -1.02
CA THR A 170 -9.78 -13.60 -0.23
C THR A 170 -11.05 -13.33 -1.06
N ALA A 171 -10.98 -13.62 -2.37
CA ALA A 171 -12.07 -13.50 -3.33
C ALA A 171 -13.00 -14.72 -3.31
#